data_AF-A0A966FNP8-F1
#
_entry.id   AF-A0A966FNP8-F1
#
_cell.length_a   1.000
_cell.length_b   1.000
_cell.length_c   1.000
_cell.angle_alpha   90.00
_cell.angle_beta   90.00
_cell.angle_gamma   90.00
#
_symmetry.space_group_name_H-M   'P 1'
#
loop_
_entity.id
_entity.type
_entity.pdbx_description
1 polymer ?
#
loop_
_entity_poly.entity_id
_entity_poly.type
_entity_poly.pdbx_seq_one_letter_code
_entity_poly.pdbx_strand_id
1 'polypeptide(L)'
;LFLKGNGIKRIAITLNAMGLRTPRGNLWEPSTIRSILINDAYTGTLVWNKYDKKTKNKKYKDKEKWVVVKNAYPRIIEPEVFETVQSIMNKNKRYNPKSIGKPH
;
A
#
# COMPACT_ATOMS: atom_id res chain seq x y z
N LEU A 1 7.66 0.91 -13.06
CA LEU A 1 8.96 0.85 -12.37
C LEU A 1 9.08 -0.33 -11.40
N PHE A 2 8.09 -0.56 -10.54
CA PHE A 2 8.11 -1.67 -9.56
C PHE A 2 8.16 -3.07 -10.21
N LEU A 3 7.27 -3.34 -11.17
CA LEU A 3 7.28 -4.61 -11.93
C LEU A 3 8.54 -4.85 -12.75
N LYS A 4 9.37 -3.81 -12.99
CA LYS A 4 10.69 -3.95 -13.62
C LYS A 4 11.78 -4.41 -12.63
N GLY A 5 11.41 -4.91 -11.45
CA GLY A 5 12.33 -5.37 -10.41
C GLY A 5 12.86 -4.28 -9.46
N ASN A 6 12.44 -3.01 -9.61
CA ASN A 6 12.92 -1.94 -8.74
C ASN A 6 12.23 -1.96 -7.36
N GLY A 7 13.03 -1.99 -6.29
CA GLY A 7 12.52 -1.81 -4.94
C GLY A 7 11.99 -0.39 -4.68
N ILE A 8 11.07 -0.23 -3.72
CA ILE A 8 10.40 1.05 -3.41
C ILE A 8 11.38 2.20 -3.12
N LYS A 9 12.55 1.91 -2.52
CA LYS A 9 13.61 2.90 -2.29
C LYS A 9 14.22 3.39 -3.59
N ARG A 10 14.52 2.48 -4.51
CA ARG A 10 15.10 2.81 -5.82
C ARG A 10 14.11 3.64 -6.63
N ILE A 11 12.83 3.29 -6.60
CA ILE A 11 11.76 4.07 -7.25
C ILE A 11 11.74 5.50 -6.73
N ALA A 12 11.74 5.70 -5.41
CA ALA A 12 11.76 7.03 -4.82
C ALA A 12 12.98 7.86 -5.27
N ILE A 13 14.18 7.26 -5.23
CA ILE A 13 15.42 7.91 -5.69
C ILE A 13 15.30 8.29 -7.17
N THR A 14 14.85 7.38 -8.03
CA THR A 14 14.70 7.63 -9.46
C THR A 14 13.72 8.76 -9.74
N LEU A 15 12.55 8.78 -9.09
CA LEU A 15 11.57 9.86 -9.27
C LEU A 15 12.12 11.21 -8.83
N ASN A 16 12.85 11.25 -7.71
CA ASN A 16 13.47 12.48 -7.22
C ASN A 16 14.58 12.99 -8.15
N ALA A 17 15.40 12.07 -8.68
CA ALA A 17 16.46 12.38 -9.65
C ALA A 17 15.91 12.89 -10.99
N MET A 18 14.71 12.44 -11.39
CA MET A 18 13.99 12.96 -12.55
C MET A 18 13.34 14.34 -12.31
N GLY A 19 13.51 14.93 -11.12
CA GLY A 19 12.90 16.21 -10.77
C GLY A 19 11.40 16.13 -10.43
N LEU A 20 10.80 14.93 -10.43
CA LEU A 20 9.38 14.75 -10.11
C LEU A 20 9.14 14.98 -8.62
N ARG A 21 8.01 15.59 -8.29
CA ARG A 21 7.56 15.88 -6.92
C ARG A 21 6.18 15.30 -6.68
N THR A 22 5.86 15.09 -5.41
CA THR A 22 4.51 14.70 -5.00
C THR A 22 3.52 15.84 -5.30
N PRO A 23 2.19 15.59 -5.30
CA PRO A 23 1.20 16.66 -5.52
C PRO A 23 1.29 17.85 -4.56
N ARG A 24 1.94 17.66 -3.39
CA ARG A 24 2.20 18.73 -2.40
C ARG A 24 3.58 19.37 -2.55
N GLY A 25 4.33 19.06 -3.61
CA GLY A 25 5.66 19.61 -3.87
C GLY A 25 6.81 18.89 -3.14
N ASN A 26 6.54 17.92 -2.27
CA ASN A 26 7.58 17.20 -1.52
C ASN A 26 8.35 16.18 -2.38
N LEU A 27 9.53 15.78 -1.90
CA LEU A 27 10.26 14.63 -2.43
C LEU A 27 9.48 13.32 -2.23
N TRP A 28 9.72 12.37 -3.12
CA TRP A 28 9.21 11.01 -3.02
C TRP A 28 9.91 10.25 -1.92
N GLU A 29 9.12 9.73 -0.98
CA GLU A 29 9.60 8.84 0.08
C GLU A 29 9.19 7.39 -0.19
N PRO A 30 9.99 6.40 0.26
CA PRO A 30 9.62 4.98 0.13
C PRO A 30 8.27 4.63 0.77
N SER A 31 7.90 5.32 1.86
CA SER A 31 6.61 5.21 2.54
C SER A 31 5.45 5.61 1.63
N THR A 32 5.58 6.74 0.92
CA THR A 32 4.60 7.24 -0.05
C THR A 32 4.43 6.26 -1.20
N ILE A 33 5.54 5.76 -1.77
CA ILE A 33 5.51 4.76 -2.84
C ILE A 33 4.82 3.49 -2.36
N ARG A 34 5.11 3.03 -1.13
CA ARG A 34 4.44 1.88 -0.54
C ARG A 34 2.93 2.10 -0.40
N SER A 35 2.51 3.27 0.09
CA SER A 35 1.09 3.61 0.24
C SER A 35 0.34 3.59 -1.09
N ILE A 36 0.99 4.01 -2.17
CA ILE A 36 0.43 3.93 -3.52
C ILE A 36 0.28 2.47 -3.97
N LEU A 37 1.33 1.66 -3.79
CA LEU A 37 1.34 0.26 -4.24
C LEU A 37 0.32 -0.63 -3.52
N ILE A 38 -0.11 -0.29 -2.31
CA ILE A 38 -1.09 -1.07 -1.52
C ILE A 38 -2.52 -0.53 -1.61
N ASN A 39 -2.76 0.54 -2.38
CA ASN A 39 -4.06 1.18 -2.41
C ASN A 39 -5.01 0.51 -3.41
N ASP A 40 -6.00 -0.21 -2.87
CA ASP A 40 -7.04 -0.89 -3.64
C ASP A 40 -7.86 0.06 -4.54
N ALA A 41 -7.86 1.36 -4.26
CA ALA A 41 -8.58 2.34 -5.09
C ALA A 41 -8.10 2.33 -6.55
N TYR A 42 -6.83 1.97 -6.80
CA TYR A 42 -6.30 1.91 -8.17
C TYR A 42 -6.90 0.76 -9.00
N THR A 43 -7.46 -0.27 -8.36
CA THR A 43 -8.22 -1.34 -9.03
C THR A 43 -9.72 -1.04 -9.12
N GLY A 44 -10.15 0.17 -8.74
CA GLY A 44 -11.56 0.55 -8.67
C GLY A 44 -12.28 0.05 -7.42
N THR A 45 -11.55 -0.46 -6.42
CA THR A 45 -12.12 -0.99 -5.18
C THR A 45 -12.06 0.05 -4.06
N LEU A 46 -13.22 0.45 -3.53
CA LEU A 46 -13.30 1.26 -2.32
C LEU A 46 -13.25 0.33 -1.10
N VAL A 47 -12.27 0.56 -0.22
CA VAL A 47 -12.22 -0.12 1.08
C VAL A 47 -12.26 0.89 2.22
N TRP A 48 -13.29 0.80 3.04
CA TRP A 48 -13.56 1.69 4.17
C TRP A 48 -13.69 0.93 5.49
N ASN A 49 -13.75 1.67 6.60
CA ASN A 49 -13.95 1.14 7.95
C ASN A 49 -12.84 0.17 8.44
N LYS A 50 -11.61 0.32 7.94
CA LYS A 50 -10.48 -0.56 8.29
C LYS A 50 -10.05 -0.48 9.76
N TYR A 51 -10.25 0.65 10.43
CA TYR A 51 -9.71 0.92 11.77
C TYR A 51 -10.79 1.12 12.82
N ASP A 52 -10.53 0.63 14.02
CA ASP A 52 -11.33 0.96 15.20
C ASP A 52 -10.99 2.36 15.72
N LYS A 53 -11.92 3.29 15.51
CA LYS A 53 -11.82 4.68 15.96
C LYS A 53 -11.99 4.84 17.47
N LYS A 54 -12.49 3.82 18.19
CA LYS A 54 -12.71 3.86 19.65
C LYS A 54 -11.43 3.57 20.44
N THR A 55 -10.41 2.99 19.80
CA THR A 55 -9.15 2.65 20.48
C THR A 55 -8.05 3.66 20.13
N LYS A 56 -7.32 4.15 21.14
CA LYS A 56 -6.16 5.04 20.93
C LYS A 56 -5.09 4.45 19.98
N ASN A 57 -5.06 3.13 19.84
CA ASN A 57 -4.04 2.39 19.08
C ASN A 57 -4.41 2.09 17.62
N LYS A 58 -5.51 2.64 17.07
CA LYS A 58 -5.93 2.44 15.67
C LYS A 58 -5.79 0.97 15.21
N LYS A 59 -6.32 0.03 16.01
CA LYS A 59 -6.29 -1.40 15.65
C LYS A 59 -7.13 -1.62 14.39
N TYR A 60 -6.67 -2.53 13.52
CA TYR A 60 -7.49 -2.98 12.39
C TYR A 60 -8.71 -3.75 12.91
N LYS A 61 -9.87 -3.50 12.33
CA LYS A 61 -11.06 -4.33 12.56
C LYS A 61 -10.92 -5.66 11.83
N ASP A 62 -11.72 -6.65 12.23
CA ASP A 62 -11.90 -7.87 11.44
C ASP A 62 -12.30 -7.52 10.01
N LYS A 63 -11.77 -8.25 9.03
CA LYS A 63 -12.00 -7.97 7.60
C LYS A 63 -13.48 -8.00 7.23
N GLU A 64 -14.29 -8.80 7.93
CA GLU A 64 -15.75 -8.88 7.76
C GLU A 64 -16.46 -7.56 8.09
N LYS A 65 -15.87 -6.73 8.95
CA LYS A 65 -16.41 -5.41 9.31
C LYS A 65 -15.97 -4.32 8.33
N TRP A 66 -15.09 -4.64 7.38
CA TRP A 66 -14.63 -3.69 6.38
C TRP A 66 -15.70 -3.54 5.31
N VAL A 67 -15.92 -2.31 4.90
CA VAL A 67 -16.82 -2.03 3.78
C VAL A 67 -15.98 -2.11 2.52
N VAL A 68 -16.22 -3.12 1.68
CA VAL A 68 -15.53 -3.33 0.41
C VAL A 68 -16.54 -3.19 -0.72
N VAL A 69 -16.40 -2.15 -1.54
CA VAL A 69 -17.23 -1.93 -2.73
C VAL A 69 -16.34 -2.03 -3.95
N LYS A 70 -16.58 -3.06 -4.77
CA LYS A 70 -15.89 -3.25 -6.06
C LYS A 70 -16.49 -2.29 -7.09
N ASN A 71 -15.69 -1.87 -8.06
CA ASN A 71 -16.09 -0.96 -9.15
C ASN A 71 -16.70 0.37 -8.65
N ALA A 72 -16.23 0.87 -7.51
CA ALA A 72 -16.68 2.17 -6.97
C ALA A 72 -16.16 3.35 -7.81
N TYR A 73 -15.03 3.17 -8.48
CA TYR A 73 -14.38 4.18 -9.32
C TYR A 73 -13.77 3.52 -10.57
N PRO A 74 -13.48 4.30 -11.64
CA PRO A 74 -12.74 3.81 -12.79
C PRO A 74 -11.38 3.22 -12.37
N ARG A 75 -11.10 2.00 -12.83
CA ARG A 75 -9.82 1.33 -12.58
C ARG A 75 -8.70 2.02 -13.34
N ILE A 76 -7.58 2.23 -12.67
CA ILE A 76 -6.33 2.75 -13.27
C ILE A 76 -5.40 1.59 -13.61
N ILE A 77 -5.44 0.51 -12.83
CA ILE A 77 -4.64 -0.70 -13.04
C ILE A 77 -5.52 -1.95 -13.04
N GLU A 78 -5.09 -2.97 -13.77
CA GLU A 78 -5.72 -4.29 -13.76
C GLU A 78 -5.56 -4.98 -12.39
N PRO A 79 -6.57 -5.70 -11.86
CA PRO A 79 -6.46 -6.49 -10.65
C PRO A 79 -5.30 -7.49 -10.69
N GLU A 80 -5.05 -8.14 -11.82
CA GLU A 80 -3.95 -9.10 -11.99
C GLU A 80 -2.57 -8.44 -11.79
N VAL A 81 -2.42 -7.20 -12.29
CA VAL A 81 -1.22 -6.39 -12.08
C VAL A 81 -1.07 -6.04 -10.60
N PHE A 82 -2.17 -5.65 -9.94
CA PHE A 82 -2.17 -5.34 -8.52
C PHE A 82 -1.83 -6.56 -7.66
N GLU A 83 -2.40 -7.72 -7.95
CA GLU A 83 -2.13 -8.99 -7.26
C GLU A 83 -0.67 -9.40 -7.39
N THR A 84 -0.09 -9.23 -8.59
CA THR A 84 1.34 -9.46 -8.82
C THR A 84 2.20 -8.56 -7.93
N VAL A 85 1.85 -7.27 -7.83
CA VAL A 85 2.53 -6.32 -6.94
C VAL A 85 2.42 -6.75 -5.47
N GLN A 86 1.23 -7.13 -5.00
CA GLN A 86 1.02 -7.59 -3.62
C GLN A 86 1.83 -8.86 -3.32
N SER A 87 1.87 -9.81 -4.26
CA SER A 87 2.65 -11.05 -4.15
C SER A 87 4.15 -10.75 -3.98
N ILE A 88 4.72 -9.89 -4.81
CA ILE A 88 6.12 -9.47 -4.70
C ILE A 88 6.37 -8.76 -3.36
N MET A 89 5.47 -7.89 -2.93
CA MET A 89 5.60 -7.18 -1.65
C MET A 89 5.57 -8.12 -0.44
N ASN A 90 4.70 -9.13 -0.47
CA ASN A 90 4.61 -10.12 0.60
C ASN A 90 5.84 -11.02 0.64
N LYS A 91 6.37 -11.44 -0.52
CA LYS A 91 7.64 -12.20 -0.60
C LYS A 91 8.83 -11.40 -0.05
N ASN A 92 8.87 -10.10 -0.33
CA ASN A 92 9.95 -9.21 0.11
C ASN A 92 9.80 -8.75 1.56
N LYS A 93 8.75 -9.17 2.28
CA LYS A 93 8.55 -8.83 3.69
C LYS A 93 9.59 -9.58 4.53
N ARG A 94 10.64 -8.87 4.93
CA ARG A 94 11.65 -9.40 5.85
C ARG A 94 10.96 -9.86 7.14
N TYR A 95 11.27 -11.08 7.57
CA TYR A 95 10.86 -11.58 8.87
C TYR A 95 11.43 -10.66 9.95
N ASN A 96 10.55 -10.03 10.74
CA ASN A 96 10.95 -9.26 11.90
C ASN A 96 10.43 -9.98 13.16
N PRO A 97 11.28 -10.71 13.90
CA PRO A 97 10.86 -11.50 15.06
C PRO A 97 10.21 -10.64 16.16
N LYS A 98 10.45 -9.32 16.19
CA LYS A 98 9.82 -8.39 17.15
C LYS A 98 8.37 -8.01 16.82
N SER A 99 7.82 -8.46 15.69
CA SER A 99 6.46 -8.11 15.23
C SER A 99 5.39 -9.15 15.57
N ILE A 100 5.79 -10.30 16.12
CA ILE A 100 4.86 -11.27 16.70
C ILE A 100 4.54 -10.75 18.10
N GLY A 101 3.32 -10.27 18.30
CA GLY A 101 2.85 -9.86 19.62
C GLY A 101 3.07 -10.99 20.62
N LYS A 102 3.59 -10.66 21.81
CA LYS A 102 3.68 -11.62 22.92
C LYS A 102 2.29 -12.26 23.11
N PRO A 103 2.17 -13.60 23.15
CA PRO A 103 0.94 -14.22 23.61
C PRO A 103 0.68 -13.75 25.04
N HIS A 104 -0.57 -13.37 25.32
CA HIS A 104 -1.02 -12.98 26.65
C HIS A 104 -1.08 -14.20 27.57
#